data_AF-A0A8S3J2G6-F1
#
_entry.id   AF-A0A8S3J2G6-F1
#
_cell.length_a   1.000
_cell.length_b   1.000
_cell.length_c   1.000
_cell.angle_alpha   90.00
_cell.angle_beta   90.00
_cell.angle_gamma   90.00
#
_symmetry.space_group_name_H-M   'P 1'
#
loop_
_entity.id
_entity.type
_entity.pdbx_description
1 polymer ?
#
loop_
_entity_poly.entity_id
_entity_poly.type
_entity_poly.pdbx_seq_one_letter_code
_entity_poly.pdbx_strand_id
1 'polypeptide(L)'
;NGTFPVWIDSTDNLYGFPNDGQITGIKLAYHHCGEIISDLDAERAPVDESYIEEIRGYAKKRFPNLGSDVTYSQTCVYTNTPNADFIIDRVPNQSNVFLVSGCSGHGFKFTVLLGKIISMMATDDNGYQRDLSRFKI
;
A
#
# COMPACT_ATOMS: atom_id res chain seq x y z
N ASN A 1 4.05 26.23 -2.69
CA ASN A 1 5.19 25.44 -2.15
C ASN A 1 4.85 23.98 -1.85
N GLY A 2 3.62 23.48 -2.08
CA GLY A 2 3.31 22.05 -1.91
C GLY A 2 3.50 21.51 -0.48
N THR A 3 3.69 22.40 0.49
CA THR A 3 3.99 22.09 1.88
C THR A 3 2.69 22.03 2.67
N PHE A 4 2.25 20.82 2.99
CA PHE A 4 1.06 20.51 3.77
C PHE A 4 1.21 19.09 4.33
N PRO A 5 0.40 18.61 5.30
CA PRO A 5 0.56 17.26 5.84
C PRO A 5 0.16 16.17 4.84
N VAL A 6 0.59 14.92 5.08
CA VAL A 6 0.00 13.74 4.43
C VAL A 6 -1.51 13.75 4.67
N TRP A 7 -2.28 13.39 3.65
CA TRP A 7 -3.74 13.50 3.69
C TRP A 7 -4.42 12.29 3.06
N ILE A 8 -5.64 12.05 3.52
CA ILE A 8 -6.58 11.07 2.97
C ILE A 8 -7.90 11.81 2.75
N ASP A 9 -8.48 11.63 1.58
CA ASP A 9 -9.84 12.01 1.25
C ASP A 9 -10.71 10.76 1.28
N SER A 10 -11.44 10.58 2.38
CA SER A 10 -12.30 9.41 2.57
C SER A 10 -13.54 9.41 1.69
N THR A 11 -13.92 10.56 1.12
CA THR A 11 -15.11 10.65 0.26
C THR A 11 -14.81 10.08 -1.12
N ASP A 12 -13.64 10.42 -1.67
CA ASP A 12 -13.21 9.95 -2.99
C ASP A 12 -12.25 8.75 -2.93
N ASN A 13 -11.91 8.25 -1.74
CA ASN A 13 -10.89 7.23 -1.50
C ASN A 13 -9.53 7.58 -2.12
N LEU A 14 -9.12 8.85 -2.06
CA LEU A 14 -7.78 9.26 -2.44
C LEU A 14 -6.87 9.43 -1.23
N TYR A 15 -5.59 9.26 -1.46
CA TYR A 15 -4.55 9.68 -0.53
C TYR A 15 -3.43 10.37 -1.27
N GLY A 16 -2.68 11.20 -0.56
CA GLY A 16 -1.57 11.91 -1.16
C GLY A 16 -0.48 12.28 -0.18
N PHE A 17 0.68 12.57 -0.76
CA PHE A 17 1.86 13.02 -0.06
C PHE A 17 2.22 14.42 -0.55
N PRO A 18 2.60 15.33 0.36
CA PRO A 18 3.09 16.64 -0.02
C PRO A 18 4.42 16.54 -0.78
N ASN A 19 4.88 17.68 -1.27
CA ASN A 19 6.25 17.79 -1.77
C ASN A 19 7.23 17.51 -0.62
N ASP A 20 8.12 16.53 -0.79
CA ASP A 20 9.12 16.11 0.19
C ASP A 20 10.53 16.66 -0.09
N GLY A 21 10.67 17.48 -1.13
CA GLY A 21 11.93 18.05 -1.59
C GLY A 21 12.78 17.12 -2.45
N GLN A 22 12.39 15.85 -2.59
CA GLN A 22 13.12 14.84 -3.37
C GLN A 22 12.52 14.67 -4.76
N ILE A 23 11.19 14.75 -4.88
CA ILE A 23 10.48 14.66 -6.15
C ILE A 23 9.71 15.95 -6.41
N THR A 24 9.78 16.45 -7.65
CA THR A 24 8.98 17.60 -8.08
C THR A 24 7.50 17.24 -8.13
N GLY A 25 6.71 17.92 -7.29
CA GLY A 25 5.25 17.83 -7.31
C GLY A 25 4.68 17.32 -6.00
N ILE A 26 3.45 16.81 -6.06
CA ILE A 26 2.79 16.11 -4.98
C ILE A 26 2.36 14.73 -5.50
N LYS A 27 2.26 13.74 -4.62
CA LYS A 27 1.74 12.42 -5.00
C LYS A 27 0.24 12.38 -4.75
N LEU A 28 -0.50 11.85 -5.71
CA LEU A 28 -1.91 11.47 -5.56
C LEU A 28 -2.09 10.03 -6.03
N ALA A 29 -2.95 9.28 -5.34
CA ALA A 29 -3.37 7.96 -5.77
C ALA A 29 -4.73 7.64 -5.16
N TYR A 30 -5.56 6.92 -5.90
CA TYR A 30 -6.73 6.27 -5.33
C TYR A 30 -6.35 5.01 -4.54
N HIS A 31 -7.11 4.73 -3.49
CA HIS A 31 -7.13 3.46 -2.78
C HIS A 31 -8.33 2.64 -3.27
N HIS A 32 -8.13 1.85 -4.31
CA HIS A 32 -9.12 0.88 -4.80
C HIS A 32 -8.45 -0.45 -5.16
N CYS A 33 -9.28 -1.48 -5.32
CA CYS A 33 -8.87 -2.70 -6.01
C CYS A 33 -8.81 -2.42 -7.51
N GLY A 34 -7.66 -2.63 -8.13
CA GLY A 34 -7.50 -2.58 -9.59
C GLY A 34 -7.82 -3.94 -10.22
N GLU A 35 -7.40 -4.10 -11.47
CA GLU A 35 -7.47 -5.40 -12.15
C GLU A 35 -6.63 -6.46 -11.43
N ILE A 36 -7.09 -7.70 -11.50
CA ILE A 36 -6.33 -8.84 -10.98
C ILE A 36 -5.19 -9.10 -11.97
N ILE A 37 -3.96 -9.01 -11.47
CA ILE A 37 -2.78 -9.44 -12.22
C ILE A 37 -2.52 -10.91 -11.96
N SER A 38 -2.29 -11.69 -13.03
CA SER A 38 -2.01 -13.12 -12.95
C SER A 38 -0.50 -13.43 -12.91
N ASP A 39 0.32 -12.55 -13.46
CA ASP A 39 1.78 -12.68 -13.50
C ASP A 39 2.42 -11.57 -12.67
N LEU A 40 3.02 -11.94 -11.53
CA LEU A 40 3.70 -11.01 -10.64
C LEU A 40 5.07 -10.59 -11.18
N ASP A 41 5.69 -11.37 -12.06
CA ASP A 41 7.03 -11.12 -12.60
C ASP A 41 6.99 -10.34 -13.92
N ALA A 42 5.82 -10.27 -14.57
CA ALA A 42 5.62 -9.45 -15.77
C ALA A 42 5.95 -7.97 -15.54
N GLU A 43 6.50 -7.31 -16.55
CA GLU A 43 6.68 -5.85 -16.53
C GLU A 43 5.32 -5.17 -16.33
N ARG A 44 5.26 -4.15 -15.45
CA ARG A 44 4.02 -3.45 -15.18
C ARG A 44 3.69 -2.52 -16.33
N ALA A 45 2.45 -2.62 -16.82
CA ALA A 45 1.93 -1.67 -17.79
C ALA A 45 2.03 -0.24 -17.22
N PRO A 46 2.32 0.77 -18.07
CA PRO A 46 2.19 2.16 -17.70
C PRO A 46 0.81 2.47 -17.11
N VAL A 47 0.72 3.54 -16.32
CA VAL A 47 -0.57 4.01 -15.79
C VAL A 47 -1.46 4.44 -16.96
N ASP A 48 -2.71 3.98 -16.96
CA ASP A 48 -3.68 4.33 -17.98
C ASP A 48 -3.92 5.84 -18.07
N GLU A 49 -4.01 6.38 -19.29
CA GLU A 49 -4.24 7.81 -19.49
C GLU A 49 -5.59 8.27 -18.91
N SER A 50 -6.62 7.41 -18.93
CA SER A 50 -7.90 7.70 -18.28
C SER A 50 -7.75 7.92 -16.77
N TYR A 51 -6.93 7.11 -16.10
CA TYR A 51 -6.63 7.26 -14.69
C TYR A 51 -5.86 8.58 -14.42
N ILE A 52 -4.92 8.91 -15.30
CA ILE A 52 -4.20 10.18 -15.22
C ILE A 52 -5.16 11.37 -15.33
N GLU A 53 -6.11 11.33 -16.27
CA GLU A 53 -7.13 12.38 -16.44
C GLU A 53 -8.06 12.49 -15.23
N GLU A 54 -8.44 11.37 -14.61
CA GLU A 54 -9.22 11.37 -13.37
C GLU A 54 -8.45 12.05 -12.21
N ILE A 55 -7.18 11.68 -12.02
CA ILE A 55 -6.30 12.31 -11.02
C ILE A 55 -6.11 13.81 -11.31
N ARG A 56 -5.92 14.20 -12.58
CA ARG A 56 -5.84 15.63 -12.98
C ARG A 56 -7.13 16.36 -12.63
N GLY A 57 -8.29 15.75 -12.89
CA GLY A 57 -9.60 16.28 -12.56
C GLY A 57 -9.79 16.49 -11.05
N TYR A 58 -9.40 15.52 -10.23
CA TYR A 58 -9.40 15.65 -8.77
C TYR A 58 -8.42 16.74 -8.30
N ALA A 59 -7.18 16.70 -8.78
CA ALA A 59 -6.13 17.64 -8.39
C ALA A 59 -6.52 19.10 -8.70
N LYS A 60 -7.14 19.37 -9.85
CA LYS A 60 -7.63 20.71 -10.21
C LYS A 60 -8.68 21.24 -9.23
N LYS A 61 -9.57 20.36 -8.74
CA LYS A 61 -10.60 20.73 -7.76
C LYS A 61 -9.99 20.96 -6.37
N ARG A 62 -9.10 20.06 -5.94
CA ARG A 62 -8.54 20.04 -4.58
C ARG A 62 -7.39 21.02 -4.37
N PHE A 63 -6.60 21.24 -5.42
CA PHE A 63 -5.37 22.04 -5.45
C PHE A 63 -5.37 22.95 -6.71
N PRO A 64 -6.21 23.99 -6.75
CA PRO A 64 -6.42 24.81 -7.97
C PRO A 64 -5.16 25.53 -8.47
N ASN A 65 -4.14 25.68 -7.62
CA ASN A 65 -2.86 26.30 -7.95
C ASN A 65 -1.76 25.28 -8.32
N LEU A 66 -2.09 23.99 -8.38
CA LEU A 66 -1.17 22.95 -8.84
C LEU A 66 -1.17 22.90 -10.37
N GLY A 67 0.02 22.79 -10.97
CA GLY A 67 0.15 22.56 -12.41
C GLY A 67 -0.44 21.21 -12.83
N SER A 68 -0.70 21.05 -14.13
CA SER A 68 -1.27 19.82 -14.71
C SER A 68 -0.23 18.78 -15.14
N ASP A 69 1.05 19.13 -15.08
CA ASP A 69 2.14 18.28 -15.55
C ASP A 69 2.31 17.06 -14.64
N VAL A 70 2.34 15.88 -15.25
CA VAL A 70 2.64 14.62 -14.56
C VAL A 70 4.14 14.39 -14.66
N THR A 71 4.84 14.58 -13.55
CA THR A 71 6.30 14.42 -13.50
C THR A 71 6.71 12.95 -13.40
N TYR A 72 5.83 12.10 -12.89
CA TYR A 72 6.05 10.66 -12.74
C TYR A 72 4.72 9.92 -12.57
N SER A 73 4.61 8.71 -13.12
CA SER A 73 3.50 7.79 -12.90
C SER A 73 4.01 6.35 -12.80
N GLN A 74 3.36 5.53 -11.98
CA GLN A 74 3.72 4.13 -11.79
C GLN A 74 2.53 3.30 -11.32
N THR A 75 2.43 2.09 -11.88
CA THR A 75 1.47 1.07 -11.46
C THR A 75 2.03 0.28 -10.27
N CYS A 76 1.26 0.19 -9.18
CA CYS A 76 1.60 -0.54 -7.97
C CYS A 76 0.67 -1.74 -7.77
N VAL A 77 1.08 -2.72 -6.96
CA VAL A 77 0.34 -3.97 -6.72
C VAL A 77 -0.03 -4.12 -5.26
N TYR A 78 -1.28 -4.53 -5.01
CA TYR A 78 -1.71 -5.02 -3.71
C TYR A 78 -1.97 -6.53 -3.75
N THR A 79 -1.65 -7.20 -2.65
CA THR A 79 -2.11 -8.56 -2.35
C THR A 79 -3.20 -8.44 -1.30
N ASN A 80 -4.44 -8.69 -1.69
CA ASN A 80 -5.63 -8.48 -0.86
C ASN A 80 -6.16 -9.80 -0.30
N THR A 81 -6.59 -9.79 0.96
CA THR A 81 -7.47 -10.81 1.54
C THR A 81 -8.94 -10.36 1.42
N PRO A 82 -9.93 -11.29 1.47
CA PRO A 82 -11.34 -10.92 1.38
C PRO A 82 -11.82 -9.94 2.46
N ASN A 83 -11.22 -9.97 3.65
CA ASN A 83 -11.54 -9.10 4.78
C ASN A 83 -10.54 -7.95 4.97
N ALA A 84 -9.58 -7.78 4.04
CA ALA A 84 -8.48 -6.83 4.11
C ALA A 84 -7.55 -6.99 5.35
N ASP A 85 -7.63 -8.09 6.09
CA ASP A 85 -6.71 -8.37 7.20
C ASP A 85 -5.39 -8.98 6.70
N PHE A 86 -4.33 -8.85 7.51
CA PHE A 86 -3.07 -9.53 7.24
C PHE A 86 -3.22 -11.05 7.37
N ILE A 87 -2.30 -11.77 6.73
CA ILE A 87 -2.00 -13.16 7.04
C ILE A 87 -0.63 -13.19 7.73
N ILE A 88 -0.59 -13.69 8.96
CA ILE A 88 0.58 -13.82 9.83
C ILE A 88 0.49 -15.18 10.52
N ASP A 89 1.03 -16.22 9.88
CA ASP A 89 0.97 -17.58 10.41
C ASP A 89 2.14 -18.46 9.97
N ARG A 90 2.21 -19.68 10.48
CA ARG A 90 3.06 -20.75 9.92
C ARG A 90 2.35 -21.43 8.76
N VAL A 91 3.11 -21.84 7.76
CA VAL A 91 2.57 -22.64 6.66
C VAL A 91 2.13 -24.02 7.21
N PRO A 92 0.91 -24.49 6.94
CA PRO A 92 0.45 -25.78 7.41
C PRO A 92 1.43 -26.90 7.03
N ASN A 93 1.74 -27.77 8.01
CA ASN A 93 2.70 -28.87 7.88
C ASN A 93 4.18 -28.45 7.67
N GLN A 94 4.51 -27.16 7.80
CA GLN A 94 5.88 -26.64 7.69
C GLN A 94 6.18 -25.70 8.86
N SER A 95 6.60 -26.27 9.99
CA SER A 95 6.78 -25.50 11.22
C SER A 95 7.85 -24.41 11.12
N ASN A 96 8.81 -24.52 10.21
CA ASN A 96 9.90 -23.56 10.03
C ASN A 96 9.64 -22.51 8.93
N VAL A 97 8.44 -22.47 8.36
CA VAL A 97 8.07 -21.52 7.29
C VAL A 97 6.92 -20.64 7.76
N PHE A 98 7.11 -19.33 7.61
CA PHE A 98 6.12 -18.31 8.00
C PHE A 98 5.53 -17.65 6.75
N LEU A 99 4.21 -17.45 6.76
CA LEU A 99 3.51 -16.65 5.77
C LEU A 99 3.16 -15.29 6.36
N VAL A 100 3.60 -14.24 5.69
CA VAL A 100 3.44 -12.84 6.09
C VAL A 100 3.04 -12.05 4.87
N SER A 101 1.75 -11.97 4.60
CA SER A 101 1.22 -11.37 3.38
C SER A 101 -0.22 -10.90 3.58
N GLY A 102 -0.98 -10.72 2.49
CA GLY A 102 -2.34 -10.19 2.56
C GLY A 102 -2.36 -8.73 3.01
N CYS A 103 -1.32 -7.97 2.68
CA CYS A 103 -1.12 -6.60 3.17
C CYS A 103 -2.23 -5.62 2.80
N SER A 104 -3.09 -5.99 1.85
CA SER A 104 -4.36 -5.34 1.52
C SER A 104 -4.24 -3.82 1.33
N GLY A 105 -3.14 -3.40 0.70
CA GLY A 105 -2.85 -1.99 0.42
C GLY A 105 -2.49 -1.11 1.63
N HIS A 106 -2.30 -1.68 2.82
CA HIS A 106 -2.09 -0.90 4.03
C HIS A 106 -0.92 -1.36 4.91
N GLY A 107 -0.20 -2.42 4.49
CA GLY A 107 0.89 -3.03 5.24
C GLY A 107 2.17 -2.19 5.43
N PHE A 108 2.46 -1.20 4.56
CA PHE A 108 3.72 -0.45 4.61
C PHE A 108 3.98 0.21 5.98
N LYS A 109 2.93 0.77 6.60
CA LYS A 109 3.02 1.43 7.92
C LYS A 109 3.34 0.46 9.07
N PHE A 110 3.22 -0.85 8.84
CA PHE A 110 3.44 -1.89 9.83
C PHE A 110 4.73 -2.68 9.59
N THR A 111 5.53 -2.37 8.57
CA THR A 111 6.74 -3.11 8.19
C THR A 111 7.68 -3.39 9.38
N VAL A 112 7.97 -2.37 10.20
CA VAL A 112 8.80 -2.53 11.40
C VAL A 112 8.16 -3.47 12.43
N LEU A 113 6.85 -3.35 12.65
CA LEU A 113 6.13 -4.21 13.58
C LEU A 113 6.05 -5.66 13.10
N LEU A 114 5.70 -5.86 11.82
CA LEU A 114 5.64 -7.19 11.19
C LEU A 114 7.01 -7.86 11.23
N GLY A 115 8.09 -7.14 10.92
CA GLY A 115 9.46 -7.66 11.06
C GLY A 115 9.78 -8.12 12.48
N LYS A 116 9.40 -7.34 13.50
CA LYS A 116 9.56 -7.73 14.91
C LYS A 116 8.76 -8.98 15.28
N ILE A 117 7.49 -9.04 14.88
CA ILE A 117 6.60 -10.18 15.16
C ILE A 117 7.23 -11.46 14.62
N ILE A 118 7.65 -11.45 13.37
CA ILE A 118 8.18 -12.63 12.67
C ILE A 118 9.54 -13.04 13.21
N SER A 119 10.40 -12.07 13.54
CA SER A 119 11.68 -12.34 14.19
C SER A 119 11.49 -13.05 15.55
N MET A 120 10.53 -12.60 16.37
CA MET A 120 10.22 -13.25 17.64
C MET A 120 9.60 -14.64 17.44
N MET A 121 8.64 -14.78 16.51
CA MET A 121 8.04 -16.09 16.20
C MET A 121 9.04 -17.13 15.69
N ALA A 122 10.13 -16.68 15.05
CA ALA A 122 11.16 -17.53 14.47
C ALA A 122 12.29 -17.88 15.45
N THR A 123 12.58 -17.04 16.45
CA THR A 123 13.79 -17.17 17.28
C THR A 123 13.56 -17.27 18.79
N ASP A 124 12.36 -16.92 19.29
CA ASP A 124 12.04 -16.93 20.71
C ASP A 124 11.10 -18.11 21.04
N ASP A 125 11.47 -18.91 22.04
CA ASP A 125 10.63 -20.02 22.54
C ASP A 125 9.27 -19.54 23.08
N ASN A 126 9.20 -18.30 23.56
CA ASN A 126 7.95 -17.69 24.02
C ASN A 126 7.13 -17.09 22.88
N GLY A 127 7.75 -16.83 21.71
CA GLY A 127 7.13 -16.18 20.57
C GLY A 127 6.63 -14.75 20.84
N TYR A 128 5.82 -14.22 19.92
CA TYR A 128 5.21 -12.89 20.06
C TYR A 128 4.02 -12.92 21.04
N GLN A 129 4.05 -12.05 22.07
CA GLN A 129 3.14 -12.13 23.23
C GLN A 129 1.75 -11.51 23.03
N ARG A 130 1.43 -10.97 21.86
CA ARG A 130 0.10 -10.40 21.59
C ARG A 130 -0.71 -11.38 20.75
N ASP A 131 -2.03 -11.30 20.90
CA ASP A 131 -2.96 -12.10 20.13
C ASP A 131 -2.87 -11.77 18.63
N LEU A 132 -2.59 -12.80 17.82
CA LEU A 132 -2.55 -12.77 16.36
C LEU A 132 -3.62 -13.66 15.74
N SER A 133 -4.56 -14.20 16.53
CA SER A 133 -5.59 -15.15 16.09
C SER A 133 -6.39 -14.66 14.87
N ARG A 134 -6.65 -13.35 14.80
CA ARG A 134 -7.33 -12.68 13.69
C ARG A 134 -6.60 -12.80 12.35
N PHE A 135 -5.29 -13.00 12.36
CA PHE A 135 -4.42 -12.98 11.17
C PHE A 135 -3.95 -14.38 10.75
N LYS A 136 -4.53 -15.43 11.33
CA LYS A 136 -4.21 -16.81 10.95
C LYS A 136 -4.80 -17.17 9.58
N ILE A 137 -4.20 -18.17 8.93
CA ILE A 137 -4.72 -18.76 7.68
C ILE A 137 -6.01 -19.54 7.98
#